data_AF-A3JQK2-F1
#
_entry.id   AF-A3JQK2-F1
#
_cell.length_a   1.000
_cell.length_b   1.000
_cell.length_c   1.000
_cell.angle_alpha   90.00
_cell.angle_beta   90.00
_cell.angle_gamma   90.00
#
_symmetry.space_group_name_H-M   'P 1'
#
loop_
_entity.id
_entity.type
_entity.pdbx_description
1 polymer ?
#
loop_
_entity_poly.entity_id
_entity_poly.type
_entity_poly.pdbx_seq_one_letter_code
_entity_poly.pdbx_strand_id
1 'polypeptide(L)'
;MTVEQCNATVERAVNRLIGEMNAEAFGEMNEATLQHHLALYIHLDALREGEPSINMTIEKKVRRDGQQPFPKKNSLTAGIDVFFKQEDETGCAIELKCFHAANQREPNNRYDAYADLANLETYLQEHANVGYLVLITDHKHYFDPAFREHRADTRDFCLRPEHRYLAGTELIYRKDPPYGAPIILENDYLFGWRNDGHRWRVLVVQVGPERNLQG
;
A
#
# COMPACT_ATOMS: atom_id res chain seq x y z
N MET A 1 3.37 -20.93 -4.74
CA MET A 1 4.15 -19.80 -4.21
C MET A 1 3.96 -19.76 -2.71
N THR A 2 5.04 -19.71 -1.94
CA THR A 2 4.97 -19.39 -0.51
C THR A 2 4.83 -17.89 -0.29
N VAL A 3 4.39 -17.45 0.90
CA VAL A 3 4.42 -16.02 1.27
C VAL A 3 5.81 -15.43 1.09
N GLU A 4 6.87 -16.17 1.40
CA GLU A 4 8.25 -15.72 1.21
C GLU A 4 8.59 -15.45 -0.26
N GLN A 5 8.16 -16.33 -1.17
CA GLN A 5 8.33 -16.12 -2.61
C GLN A 5 7.48 -14.94 -3.12
N CYS A 6 6.26 -14.74 -2.61
CA CYS A 6 5.47 -13.53 -2.91
C CYS A 6 6.23 -12.27 -2.48
N ASN A 7 6.77 -12.27 -1.27
CA ASN A 7 7.52 -11.14 -0.72
C ASN A 7 8.76 -10.82 -1.56
N ALA A 8 9.53 -11.84 -1.92
CA ALA A 8 10.70 -11.67 -2.78
C ALA A 8 10.33 -11.13 -4.18
N THR A 9 9.18 -11.56 -4.73
CA THR A 9 8.69 -11.11 -6.04
C THR A 9 8.24 -9.66 -6.00
N VAL A 10 7.44 -9.27 -5.01
CA VAL A 10 7.01 -7.86 -4.84
C VAL A 10 8.22 -6.95 -4.62
N GLU A 11 9.17 -7.39 -3.80
CA GLU A 11 10.37 -6.59 -3.51
C GLU A 11 11.22 -6.34 -4.76
N ARG A 12 11.47 -7.37 -5.58
CA ARG A 12 12.19 -7.19 -6.86
C ARG A 12 11.43 -6.28 -7.81
N ALA A 13 10.11 -6.45 -7.92
CA ALA A 13 9.28 -5.63 -8.78
C ALA A 13 9.27 -4.15 -8.36
N VAL A 14 9.17 -3.87 -7.05
CA VAL A 14 9.24 -2.51 -6.51
C VAL A 14 10.64 -1.91 -6.70
N ASN A 15 11.71 -2.66 -6.47
CA ASN A 15 13.08 -2.17 -6.70
C ASN A 15 13.32 -1.84 -8.18
N ARG A 16 12.77 -2.65 -9.10
CA ARG A 16 12.79 -2.35 -10.53
C ARG A 16 11.99 -1.08 -10.85
N LEU A 17 10.79 -0.95 -10.28
CA LEU A 17 9.95 0.24 -10.43
C LEU A 17 10.72 1.51 -9.98
N ILE A 18 11.38 1.47 -8.82
CA ILE A 18 12.22 2.57 -8.32
C ILE A 18 13.36 2.90 -9.29
N GLY A 19 14.05 1.88 -9.81
CA GLY A 19 15.15 2.09 -10.77
C GLY A 19 14.68 2.81 -12.04
N GLU A 20 13.55 2.40 -12.59
CA GLU A 20 12.95 2.99 -13.79
C GLU A 20 12.38 4.38 -13.52
N MET A 21 11.86 4.63 -12.31
CA MET A 21 11.43 5.97 -11.87
C MET A 21 12.62 6.94 -11.85
N ASN A 22 13.76 6.49 -11.32
CA ASN A 22 14.97 7.29 -11.24
C ASN A 22 15.63 7.53 -12.60
N ALA A 23 15.41 6.62 -13.55
CA ALA A 23 15.82 6.79 -14.94
C ALA A 23 14.85 7.66 -15.77
N GLU A 24 13.79 8.19 -15.15
CA GLU A 24 12.72 8.95 -15.81
C GLU A 24 12.08 8.15 -16.98
N ALA A 25 12.02 6.83 -16.85
CA ALA A 25 11.50 5.94 -17.89
C ALA A 25 9.97 6.01 -18.05
N PHE A 26 9.28 6.47 -17.01
CA PHE A 26 7.85 6.70 -17.04
C PHE A 26 7.57 8.12 -17.55
N GLY A 27 6.85 8.25 -18.66
CA GLY A 27 6.46 9.55 -19.20
C GLY A 27 5.64 10.35 -18.20
N GLU A 28 4.32 10.14 -18.15
CA GLU A 28 3.49 10.69 -17.08
C GLU A 28 3.43 9.71 -15.91
N MET A 29 4.01 10.10 -14.78
CA MET A 29 3.91 9.40 -13.51
C MET A 29 2.49 9.56 -12.95
N ASN A 30 1.69 8.51 -12.96
CA ASN A 30 0.39 8.47 -12.30
C ASN A 30 0.11 7.06 -11.75
N GLU A 31 -0.93 6.92 -10.94
CA GLU A 31 -1.29 5.67 -10.26
C GLU A 31 -1.49 4.51 -11.25
N ALA A 32 -2.23 4.73 -12.35
CA ALA A 32 -2.51 3.70 -13.35
C ALA A 32 -1.25 3.25 -14.11
N THR A 33 -0.36 4.18 -14.48
CA THR A 33 0.94 3.88 -15.09
C THR A 33 1.76 2.98 -14.16
N LEU A 34 1.86 3.37 -12.89
CA LEU A 34 2.68 2.65 -11.90
C LEU A 34 2.09 1.28 -11.56
N GLN A 35 0.78 1.17 -11.46
CA GLN A 35 0.06 -0.10 -11.28
C GLN A 35 0.30 -1.05 -12.45
N HIS A 36 0.23 -0.56 -13.69
CA HIS A 36 0.53 -1.36 -14.87
C HIS A 36 1.97 -1.87 -14.87
N HIS A 37 2.94 -1.00 -14.61
CA HIS A 37 4.36 -1.38 -14.57
C HIS A 37 4.68 -2.32 -13.43
N LEU A 38 4.14 -2.10 -12.23
CA LEU A 38 4.33 -2.99 -11.09
C LEU A 38 3.78 -4.40 -11.39
N ALA A 39 2.57 -4.47 -11.94
CA ALA A 39 1.97 -5.72 -12.39
C ALA A 39 2.84 -6.44 -13.44
N LEU A 40 3.33 -5.71 -14.45
CA LEU A 40 4.24 -6.25 -15.46
C LEU A 40 5.53 -6.79 -14.84
N TYR A 41 6.16 -6.05 -13.92
CA TYR A 41 7.42 -6.49 -13.30
C TYR A 41 7.24 -7.72 -12.42
N ILE A 42 6.14 -7.81 -11.66
CA ILE A 42 5.78 -9.02 -10.90
C ILE A 42 5.66 -10.22 -11.86
N HIS A 43 4.97 -10.05 -12.99
CA HIS A 43 4.79 -11.12 -13.97
C HIS A 43 6.11 -11.56 -14.63
N LEU A 44 6.94 -10.61 -15.06
CA LEU A 44 8.22 -10.91 -15.67
C LEU A 44 9.18 -11.59 -14.68
N ASP A 45 9.21 -11.15 -13.42
CA ASP A 45 10.08 -11.78 -12.41
C ASP A 45 9.58 -13.18 -12.05
N ALA A 46 8.27 -13.43 -11.97
CA ALA A 46 7.75 -14.79 -11.78
C ALA A 46 8.15 -15.74 -12.92
N LEU A 47 8.07 -15.29 -14.18
CA LEU A 47 8.53 -16.08 -15.33
C LEU A 47 10.02 -16.41 -15.26
N ARG A 48 10.85 -15.46 -14.82
CA ARG A 48 12.30 -15.64 -14.70
C ARG A 48 12.69 -16.66 -13.63
N GLU A 49 11.95 -16.70 -12.52
CA GLU A 49 12.17 -17.66 -11.43
C GLU A 49 11.59 -19.06 -11.72
N GLY A 50 11.02 -19.27 -12.92
CA GLY A 50 10.43 -20.55 -13.27
C GLY A 50 9.09 -20.81 -12.57
N GLU A 51 8.36 -19.74 -12.21
CA GLU A 51 7.01 -19.77 -11.64
C GLU A 51 5.97 -19.34 -12.70
N PRO A 52 5.79 -20.09 -13.82
CA PRO A 52 5.00 -19.63 -14.96
C PRO A 52 3.48 -19.56 -14.71
N SER A 53 3.00 -20.01 -13.54
CA SER A 53 1.57 -20.17 -13.24
C SER A 53 0.98 -19.09 -12.32
N ILE A 54 1.57 -17.88 -12.27
CA ILE A 54 0.91 -16.77 -11.57
C ILE A 54 -0.29 -16.25 -12.38
N ASN A 55 -1.46 -16.29 -11.76
CA ASN A 55 -2.67 -15.65 -12.25
C ASN A 55 -2.73 -14.24 -11.67
N MET A 56 -2.81 -13.23 -12.53
CA MET A 56 -2.84 -11.83 -12.12
C MET A 56 -4.13 -11.15 -12.58
N THR A 57 -4.67 -10.30 -11.73
CA THR A 57 -5.83 -9.46 -12.01
C THR A 57 -5.56 -8.05 -11.49
N ILE A 58 -5.65 -7.08 -12.37
CA ILE A 58 -5.59 -5.66 -12.05
C ILE A 58 -7.02 -5.18 -11.79
N GLU A 59 -7.25 -4.33 -10.81
CA GLU A 59 -8.60 -3.88 -10.38
C GLU A 59 -9.51 -5.05 -9.98
N LYS A 60 -8.99 -6.02 -9.23
CA LYS A 60 -9.76 -7.20 -8.82
C LYS A 60 -10.87 -6.78 -7.87
N LYS A 61 -12.11 -6.90 -8.32
CA LYS A 61 -13.29 -6.72 -7.46
C LYS A 61 -13.42 -7.91 -6.51
N VAL A 62 -13.55 -7.60 -5.23
CA VAL A 62 -13.80 -8.57 -4.16
C VAL A 62 -15.08 -8.22 -3.42
N ARG A 63 -15.69 -9.22 -2.81
CA ARG A 63 -16.93 -9.10 -2.05
C ARG A 63 -16.78 -9.91 -0.77
N ARG A 64 -17.18 -9.32 0.36
CA ARG A 64 -17.29 -10.04 1.64
C ARG A 64 -18.58 -10.82 1.68
N ASP A 65 -18.49 -12.05 2.20
CA ASP A 65 -19.67 -12.90 2.43
C ASP A 65 -20.36 -12.55 3.77
N GLY A 66 -19.64 -11.89 4.68
CA GLY A 66 -20.15 -11.41 5.97
C GLY A 66 -21.01 -10.15 5.89
N GLN A 67 -21.55 -9.74 7.05
CA GLN A 67 -22.31 -8.48 7.19
C GLN A 67 -21.42 -7.25 7.44
N GLN A 68 -20.14 -7.44 7.79
CA GLN A 68 -19.24 -6.33 8.04
C GLN A 68 -18.66 -5.77 6.73
N PRO A 69 -18.81 -4.47 6.45
CA PRO A 69 -18.28 -3.85 5.24
C PRO A 69 -16.77 -3.67 5.27
N PHE A 70 -16.18 -3.41 4.11
CA PHE A 70 -14.82 -2.89 4.00
C PHE A 70 -14.72 -1.49 4.64
N PRO A 71 -13.71 -1.22 5.47
CA PRO A 71 -13.60 0.03 6.24
C PRO A 71 -13.56 1.29 5.38
N LYS A 72 -12.88 1.27 4.23
CA LYS A 72 -12.63 2.49 3.43
C LYS A 72 -13.89 3.14 2.86
N LYS A 73 -14.85 2.34 2.38
CA LYS A 73 -16.06 2.83 1.67
C LYS A 73 -17.37 2.43 2.35
N ASN A 74 -17.31 1.76 3.50
CA ASN A 74 -18.49 1.20 4.17
C ASN A 74 -19.36 0.37 3.18
N SER A 75 -18.69 -0.48 2.38
CA SER A 75 -19.29 -1.27 1.30
C SER A 75 -18.92 -2.75 1.47
N LEU A 76 -19.81 -3.67 1.09
CA LEU A 76 -19.49 -5.10 1.03
C LEU A 76 -18.57 -5.47 -0.16
N THR A 77 -18.28 -4.51 -1.03
CA THR A 77 -17.38 -4.68 -2.18
C THR A 77 -16.22 -3.69 -2.15
N ALA A 78 -15.08 -4.14 -2.62
CA ALA A 78 -13.87 -3.34 -2.79
C ALA A 78 -13.11 -3.78 -4.06
N GLY A 79 -12.12 -3.00 -4.46
CA GLY A 79 -11.21 -3.31 -5.56
C GLY A 79 -9.79 -3.39 -5.03
N ILE A 80 -9.05 -4.42 -5.43
CA ILE A 80 -7.62 -4.55 -5.18
C ILE A 80 -6.88 -4.09 -6.44
N ASP A 81 -5.97 -3.13 -6.31
CA ASP A 81 -5.26 -2.53 -7.46
C ASP A 81 -4.47 -3.58 -8.25
N VAL A 82 -3.66 -4.40 -7.57
CA VAL A 82 -3.02 -5.58 -8.17
C VAL A 82 -3.22 -6.79 -7.26
N PHE A 83 -3.84 -7.84 -7.80
CA PHE A 83 -3.94 -9.13 -7.16
C PHE A 83 -3.23 -10.19 -7.99
N PHE A 84 -2.38 -10.99 -7.38
CA PHE A 84 -1.83 -12.17 -8.05
C PHE A 84 -1.82 -13.37 -7.11
N LYS A 85 -1.95 -14.56 -7.68
CA LYS A 85 -1.85 -15.83 -6.96
C LYS A 85 -1.20 -16.89 -7.83
N GLN A 86 -0.48 -17.83 -7.23
CA GLN A 86 -0.12 -19.06 -7.92
C GLN A 86 -1.19 -20.11 -7.64
N GLU A 87 -1.86 -20.57 -8.71
CA GLU A 87 -2.93 -21.57 -8.67
C GLU A 87 -3.91 -21.38 -7.48
N ASP A 88 -4.09 -22.39 -6.63
CA ASP A 88 -5.01 -22.39 -5.48
C ASP A 88 -4.28 -22.21 -4.14
N GLU A 89 -3.07 -21.66 -4.16
CA GLU A 89 -2.22 -21.54 -2.96
C GLU A 89 -2.30 -20.14 -2.35
N THR A 90 -1.29 -19.31 -2.64
CA THR A 90 -1.03 -18.04 -1.96
C THR A 90 -1.44 -16.87 -2.84
N GLY A 91 -2.40 -16.09 -2.35
CA GLY A 91 -2.81 -14.81 -2.93
C GLY A 91 -2.05 -13.63 -2.32
N CYS A 92 -1.64 -12.70 -3.17
CA CYS A 92 -1.04 -11.43 -2.78
C CYS A 92 -1.93 -10.29 -3.27
N ALA A 93 -2.31 -9.39 -2.35
CA ALA A 93 -3.03 -8.16 -2.66
C ALA A 93 -2.09 -6.96 -2.57
N ILE A 94 -2.21 -6.01 -3.48
CA ILE A 94 -1.44 -4.77 -3.48
C ILE A 94 -2.42 -3.61 -3.67
N GLU A 95 -2.37 -2.65 -2.76
CA GLU A 95 -2.93 -1.31 -2.92
C GLU A 95 -1.78 -0.37 -3.31
N LEU A 96 -1.96 0.41 -4.38
CA LEU A 96 -0.97 1.34 -4.90
C LEU A 96 -1.52 2.76 -4.84
N LYS A 97 -0.69 3.71 -4.39
CA LYS A 97 -1.07 5.12 -4.35
C LYS A 97 0.02 5.99 -4.97
N CYS A 98 -0.37 6.92 -5.85
CA CYS A 98 0.53 7.94 -6.37
C CYS A 98 0.09 9.35 -5.95
N PHE A 99 0.76 9.95 -4.97
CA PHE A 99 0.41 11.26 -4.44
C PHE A 99 1.31 12.35 -5.00
N HIS A 100 0.73 13.24 -5.82
CA HIS A 100 1.42 14.41 -6.33
C HIS A 100 1.24 15.61 -5.40
N ALA A 101 2.33 16.35 -5.15
CA ALA A 101 2.29 17.63 -4.44
C ALA A 101 1.36 18.64 -5.13
N ALA A 102 1.33 18.63 -6.48
CA ALA A 102 0.49 19.49 -7.29
C ALA A 102 -1.02 19.29 -7.07
N ASN A 103 -1.46 18.11 -6.63
CA ASN A 103 -2.88 17.80 -6.46
C ASN A 103 -3.49 18.40 -5.17
N GLN A 104 -2.66 18.93 -4.26
CA GLN A 104 -3.08 19.62 -3.03
C GLN A 104 -4.13 18.86 -2.18
N ARG A 105 -4.10 17.52 -2.21
CA ARG A 105 -5.04 16.67 -1.46
C ARG A 105 -4.65 16.41 -0.01
N GLU A 106 -3.50 16.91 0.44
CA GLU A 106 -3.10 16.86 1.85
C GLU A 106 -4.06 17.74 2.68
N PRO A 107 -4.70 17.24 3.77
CA PRO A 107 -4.39 16.03 4.53
C PRO A 107 -5.20 14.76 4.24
N ASN A 108 -6.14 14.79 3.30
CA ASN A 108 -7.05 13.68 3.01
C ASN A 108 -6.32 12.43 2.53
N ASN A 109 -5.25 12.60 1.75
CA ASN A 109 -4.44 11.48 1.26
C ASN A 109 -3.77 10.65 2.38
N ARG A 110 -3.43 11.26 3.53
CA ARG A 110 -2.93 10.50 4.68
C ARG A 110 -4.02 9.58 5.24
N TYR A 111 -5.25 10.08 5.36
CA TYR A 111 -6.39 9.24 5.73
C TYR A 111 -6.61 8.12 4.72
N ASP A 112 -6.60 8.44 3.42
CA ASP A 112 -6.85 7.45 2.35
C ASP A 112 -5.84 6.29 2.42
N ALA A 113 -4.56 6.57 2.69
CA ALA A 113 -3.53 5.54 2.86
C ALA A 113 -3.79 4.60 4.06
N TYR A 114 -4.23 5.13 5.19
CA TYR A 114 -4.63 4.31 6.34
C TYR A 114 -5.90 3.50 6.07
N ALA A 115 -6.84 4.06 5.31
CA ALA A 115 -8.03 3.33 4.87
C ALA A 115 -7.68 2.17 3.93
N ASP A 116 -6.63 2.32 3.10
CA ASP A 116 -6.10 1.24 2.28
C ASP A 116 -5.39 0.16 3.10
N LEU A 117 -4.67 0.52 4.17
CA LEU A 117 -4.15 -0.47 5.14
C LEU A 117 -5.29 -1.27 5.79
N ALA A 118 -6.36 -0.60 6.24
CA ALA A 118 -7.51 -1.28 6.85
C ALA A 118 -8.21 -2.23 5.87
N ASN A 119 -8.31 -1.83 4.60
CA ASN A 119 -8.80 -2.70 3.53
C ASN A 119 -7.87 -3.90 3.29
N LEU A 120 -6.55 -3.70 3.25
CA LEU A 120 -5.57 -4.78 3.10
C LEU A 120 -5.70 -5.80 4.24
N GLU A 121 -5.79 -5.36 5.50
CA GLU A 121 -6.03 -6.26 6.64
C GLU A 121 -7.31 -7.09 6.43
N THR A 122 -8.38 -6.45 5.94
CA THR A 122 -9.63 -7.14 5.62
C THR A 122 -9.46 -8.13 4.47
N TYR A 123 -8.71 -7.80 3.41
CA TYR A 123 -8.46 -8.73 2.30
C TYR A 123 -7.73 -9.98 2.77
N LEU A 124 -6.86 -9.87 3.78
CA LEU A 124 -6.12 -11.01 4.31
C LEU A 124 -6.99 -12.02 5.09
N GLN A 125 -8.17 -11.60 5.52
CA GLN A 125 -9.11 -12.49 6.21
C GLN A 125 -9.83 -13.44 5.23
N GLU A 126 -10.07 -13.01 3.99
CA GLU A 126 -11.00 -13.70 3.07
C GLU A 126 -10.46 -13.93 1.64
N HIS A 127 -9.44 -13.20 1.21
CA HIS A 127 -9.10 -13.09 -0.21
C HIS A 127 -7.60 -13.20 -0.55
N ALA A 128 -6.71 -12.93 0.41
CA ALA A 128 -5.26 -12.94 0.22
C ALA A 128 -4.56 -13.53 1.45
N ASN A 129 -3.29 -13.90 1.30
CA ASN A 129 -2.44 -14.41 2.37
C ASN A 129 -1.39 -13.37 2.80
N VAL A 130 -1.06 -12.43 1.90
CA VAL A 130 -0.16 -11.31 2.16
C VAL A 130 -0.63 -10.07 1.38
N GLY A 131 -0.38 -8.90 1.95
CA GLY A 131 -0.81 -7.61 1.43
C GLY A 131 0.34 -6.62 1.35
N TYR A 132 0.25 -5.66 0.43
CA TYR A 132 1.20 -4.54 0.34
C TYR A 132 0.50 -3.22 0.08
N LEU A 133 0.86 -2.20 0.85
CA LEU A 133 0.65 -0.82 0.44
C LEU A 133 1.94 -0.32 -0.22
N VAL A 134 1.86 0.08 -1.49
CA VAL A 134 2.94 0.75 -2.23
C VAL A 134 2.52 2.19 -2.49
N LEU A 135 3.12 3.13 -1.76
CA LEU A 135 2.81 4.56 -1.88
C LEU A 135 4.01 5.31 -2.45
N ILE A 136 3.78 6.01 -3.56
CA ILE A 136 4.78 6.81 -4.26
C ILE A 136 4.37 8.29 -4.19
N THR A 137 5.29 9.19 -3.82
CA THR A 137 4.98 10.62 -3.71
C THR A 137 6.18 11.52 -3.96
N ASP A 138 5.93 12.70 -4.55
CA ASP A 138 6.91 13.80 -4.62
C ASP A 138 6.66 14.87 -3.53
N HIS A 139 5.75 14.60 -2.58
CA HIS A 139 5.37 15.56 -1.57
C HIS A 139 6.04 15.29 -0.21
N LYS A 140 6.87 16.22 0.22
CA LYS A 140 7.60 16.17 1.50
C LYS A 140 6.75 16.00 2.76
N HIS A 141 5.45 16.33 2.74
CA HIS A 141 4.57 16.22 3.91
C HIS A 141 4.50 14.80 4.50
N TYR A 142 4.68 13.79 3.64
CA TYR A 142 4.56 12.38 4.00
C TYR A 142 5.84 11.78 4.58
N PHE A 143 7.02 12.28 4.19
CA PHE A 143 8.29 11.61 4.50
C PHE A 143 9.35 12.49 5.19
N ASP A 144 9.21 13.81 5.17
CA ASP A 144 10.21 14.74 5.73
C ASP A 144 9.71 15.30 7.08
N PRO A 145 10.30 14.88 8.21
CA PRO A 145 9.91 15.39 9.53
C PRO A 145 10.14 16.90 9.70
N ALA A 146 11.12 17.46 8.99
CA ALA A 146 11.51 18.87 9.09
C ALA A 146 10.70 19.80 8.18
N PHE A 147 9.87 19.26 7.27
CA PHE A 147 9.17 20.08 6.27
C PHE A 147 8.15 21.04 6.88
N ARG A 148 7.21 20.52 7.69
CA ARG A 148 6.16 21.28 8.36
C ARG A 148 5.45 20.39 9.37
N GLU A 149 4.98 20.90 10.51
CA GLU A 149 4.13 20.12 11.41
C GLU A 149 2.79 19.74 10.75
N HIS A 150 2.27 18.55 11.09
CA HIS A 150 0.90 18.18 10.73
C HIS A 150 -0.09 18.99 11.54
N ARG A 151 -1.24 19.31 10.93
CA ARG A 151 -2.31 20.01 11.64
C ARG A 151 -2.87 19.14 12.76
N ALA A 152 -3.21 19.76 13.88
CA ALA A 152 -3.70 19.06 15.07
C ALA A 152 -4.98 18.24 14.82
N ASP A 153 -5.81 18.67 13.87
CA ASP A 153 -7.07 18.01 13.49
C ASP A 153 -6.88 16.69 12.73
N THR A 154 -5.70 16.47 12.13
CA THR A 154 -5.43 15.34 11.24
C THR A 154 -4.12 14.61 11.58
N ARG A 155 -3.49 14.95 12.71
CA ARG A 155 -2.16 14.43 13.09
C ARG A 155 -2.11 12.93 13.34
N ASP A 156 -3.24 12.29 13.61
CA ASP A 156 -3.30 10.84 13.88
C ASP A 156 -2.81 10.03 12.66
N PHE A 157 -3.09 10.52 11.46
CA PHE A 157 -2.71 9.86 10.22
C PHE A 157 -1.29 10.23 9.80
N CYS A 158 -0.25 9.81 10.52
CA CYS A 158 1.13 10.16 10.17
C CYS A 158 1.80 9.01 9.39
N LEU A 159 2.46 9.32 8.27
CA LEU A 159 3.22 8.34 7.48
C LEU A 159 4.73 8.58 7.54
N ARG A 160 5.20 9.50 8.38
CA ARG A 160 6.61 9.90 8.42
C ARG A 160 7.51 8.77 8.92
N PRO A 161 8.80 8.78 8.56
CA PRO A 161 9.79 7.94 9.20
C PRO A 161 9.70 8.02 10.72
N GLU A 162 9.99 6.91 11.39
CA GLU A 162 9.98 6.75 12.85
C GLU A 162 8.59 6.83 13.52
N HIS A 163 7.56 7.30 12.80
CA HIS A 163 6.20 7.17 13.29
C HIS A 163 5.80 5.69 13.31
N ARG A 164 5.36 5.23 14.48
CA ARG A 164 4.82 3.89 14.68
C ARG A 164 3.33 4.00 14.97
N TYR A 165 2.53 3.32 14.16
CA TYR A 165 1.16 3.00 14.52
C TYR A 165 1.18 1.75 15.41
N LEU A 166 0.42 1.78 16.51
CA LEU A 166 0.24 0.63 17.40
C LEU A 166 -1.16 0.05 17.20
N ALA A 167 -1.24 -1.26 17.01
CA ALA A 167 -2.48 -2.02 16.86
C ALA A 167 -3.53 -1.61 17.89
N GLY A 168 -4.77 -1.44 17.44
CA GLY A 168 -5.88 -1.01 18.29
C GLY A 168 -5.91 0.49 18.61
N THR A 169 -4.96 1.29 18.13
CA THR A 169 -5.01 2.75 18.28
C THR A 169 -6.09 3.33 17.37
N GLU A 170 -7.05 4.07 17.94
CA GLU A 170 -8.07 4.77 17.15
C GLU A 170 -7.50 6.05 16.52
N LEU A 171 -7.59 6.15 15.20
CA LEU A 171 -7.18 7.31 14.41
C LEU A 171 -8.40 8.13 14.04
N ILE A 172 -8.42 9.41 14.43
CA ILE A 172 -9.59 10.27 14.27
C ILE A 172 -9.27 11.48 13.39
N TYR A 173 -10.08 11.67 12.34
CA TYR A 173 -10.06 12.88 11.53
C TYR A 173 -10.96 13.95 12.18
N ARG A 174 -10.38 14.84 12.99
CA ARG A 174 -11.14 15.71 13.94
C ARG A 174 -11.72 16.98 13.33
N LYS A 175 -11.62 17.18 12.01
CA LYS A 175 -12.27 18.30 11.33
C LYS A 175 -13.79 18.11 11.36
N ASP A 176 -14.55 19.21 11.35
CA ASP A 176 -16.00 19.19 11.19
C ASP A 176 -16.40 19.79 9.82
N PRO A 177 -17.05 19.03 8.92
CA PRO A 177 -17.28 17.59 9.02
C PRO A 177 -15.98 16.77 8.83
N PRO A 178 -15.92 15.54 9.38
CA PRO A 178 -14.76 14.67 9.21
C PRO A 178 -14.68 14.17 7.75
N TYR A 179 -13.46 13.98 7.25
CA TYR A 179 -13.27 13.43 5.90
C TYR A 179 -13.70 11.96 5.80
N GLY A 180 -13.55 11.19 6.88
CA GLY A 180 -13.99 9.81 6.97
C GLY A 180 -14.15 9.35 8.42
N ALA A 181 -14.65 8.13 8.60
CA ALA A 181 -14.87 7.52 9.91
C ALA A 181 -13.54 7.24 10.65
N PRO A 182 -13.55 7.08 11.98
CA PRO A 182 -12.37 6.61 12.70
C PRO A 182 -11.84 5.29 12.13
N ILE A 183 -10.51 5.14 12.11
CA ILE A 183 -9.83 3.92 11.64
C ILE A 183 -9.10 3.28 12.82
N ILE A 184 -9.27 1.97 12.97
CA ILE A 184 -8.50 1.11 13.86
C ILE A 184 -7.92 0.00 12.99
N LEU A 185 -6.59 -0.19 13.04
CA LEU A 185 -5.89 -1.27 12.37
C LEU A 185 -5.54 -2.37 13.39
N GLU A 186 -5.51 -3.60 12.92
CA GLU A 186 -5.26 -4.80 13.72
C GLU A 186 -3.76 -5.03 13.95
N ASN A 187 -2.89 -4.49 13.10
CA ASN A 187 -1.44 -4.67 13.19
C ASN A 187 -0.69 -3.38 13.57
N ASP A 188 0.52 -3.56 14.10
CA ASP A 188 1.50 -2.48 14.25
C ASP A 188 2.12 -2.12 12.89
N TYR A 189 2.41 -0.84 12.67
CA TYR A 189 3.10 -0.40 11.44
C TYR A 189 4.22 0.58 11.73
N LEU A 190 5.36 0.37 11.06
CA LEU A 190 6.47 1.33 10.98
C LEU A 190 6.66 1.76 9.52
N PHE A 191 6.69 3.07 9.28
CA PHE A 191 6.72 3.61 7.91
C PHE A 191 8.15 3.88 7.43
N GLY A 192 8.73 2.88 6.75
CA GLY A 192 10.07 2.96 6.14
C GLY A 192 10.01 3.48 4.70
N TRP A 193 10.43 4.73 4.49
CA TRP A 193 10.56 5.30 3.15
C TRP A 193 11.88 4.91 2.48
N ARG A 194 11.82 4.75 1.16
CA ARG A 194 12.94 4.40 0.27
C ARG A 194 13.14 5.49 -0.78
N ASN A 195 14.19 5.31 -1.56
CA ASN A 195 14.60 6.16 -2.68
C ASN A 195 15.13 7.54 -2.22
N ASP A 196 16.05 7.54 -1.26
CA ASP A 196 16.63 8.77 -0.71
C ASP A 196 17.43 9.58 -1.73
N GLY A 197 17.39 10.91 -1.58
CA GLY A 197 18.03 11.85 -2.50
C GLY A 197 17.27 12.12 -3.82
N HIS A 198 16.25 11.32 -4.14
CA HIS A 198 15.45 11.51 -5.37
C HIS A 198 14.18 12.34 -5.15
N ARG A 199 13.56 12.81 -6.25
CA ARG A 199 12.31 13.58 -6.22
C ARG A 199 11.15 12.76 -5.66
N TRP A 200 11.02 11.52 -6.11
CA TRP A 200 9.94 10.61 -5.74
C TRP A 200 10.39 9.69 -4.61
N ARG A 201 9.66 9.70 -3.50
CA ARG A 201 9.85 8.78 -2.38
C ARG A 201 8.86 7.63 -2.46
N VAL A 202 9.30 6.45 -2.03
CA VAL A 202 8.51 5.22 -2.09
C VAL A 202 8.39 4.61 -0.70
N LEU A 203 7.17 4.43 -0.22
CA LEU A 203 6.84 3.72 1.01
C LEU A 203 6.29 2.34 0.62
N VAL A 204 6.83 1.29 1.22
CA VAL A 204 6.36 -0.09 1.05
C VAL A 204 6.03 -0.64 2.42
N VAL A 205 4.76 -0.95 2.65
CA VAL A 205 4.29 -1.54 3.90
C VAL A 205 3.73 -2.92 3.59
N GLN A 206 4.33 -3.96 4.18
CA GLN A 206 3.77 -5.31 4.14
C GLN A 206 2.65 -5.42 5.19
N VAL A 207 1.55 -6.07 4.82
CA VAL A 207 0.43 -6.42 5.69
C VAL A 207 0.32 -7.94 5.72
N GLY A 208 0.16 -8.54 6.90
CA GLY A 208 0.09 -9.99 7.08
C GLY A 208 1.25 -10.56 7.88
N PRO A 209 1.41 -11.90 7.93
CA PRO A 209 2.40 -12.53 8.79
C PRO A 209 3.80 -12.01 8.46
N GLU A 210 4.37 -11.26 9.40
CA GLU A 210 5.78 -10.90 9.36
C GLU A 210 6.62 -12.18 9.34
N ARG A 211 7.79 -12.11 8.71
CA ARG A 211 8.88 -13.02 9.08
C ARG A 211 8.99 -12.90 10.60
N ASN A 212 8.76 -14.00 11.31
CA ASN A 212 9.33 -14.18 12.63
C ASN A 212 10.82 -13.83 12.49
N LEU A 213 11.22 -12.61 12.84
CA LEU A 213 12.59 -12.28 13.17
C LEU A 213 12.83 -12.92 14.53
N GLN A 214 12.93 -14.25 14.53
CA GLN A 214 13.53 -15.02 15.60
C GLN A 214 15.04 -14.90 15.42
N GLY A 215 15.71 -14.32 16.41
CA GLY A 215 17.16 -14.37 16.57
C GLY A 215 17.81 -12.99 16.64
#